data_AF-A0A2V6JR16-F1
#
_entry.id   AF-A0A2V6JR16-F1
#
_cell.length_a   1.000
_cell.length_b   1.000
_cell.length_c   1.000
_cell.angle_alpha   90.00
_cell.angle_beta   90.00
_cell.angle_gamma   90.00
#
_symmetry.space_group_name_H-M   'P 1'
#
loop_
_entity.id
_entity.type
_entity.pdbx_description
1 polymer ?
#
loop_
_entity_poly.entity_id
_entity_poly.type
_entity_poly.pdbx_seq_one_letter_code
_entity_poly.pdbx_strand_id
1 'polypeptide(L)'
;MNTKRAQADQVVANGVTINGGAQFNFTAVANKRLTAGTVFTAISNTAATSISGTFANLPNGSTFTAGRNSFQVSYSGGDGNDLTLTVVP
;
A
#
# COMPACT_ATOMS: atom_id res chain seq x y z
N MET A 1 -21.54 15.28 7.12
CA MET A 1 -20.17 15.20 7.67
C MET A 1 -19.26 14.56 6.62
N ASN A 2 -18.43 15.36 5.93
CA ASN A 2 -17.53 14.91 4.86
C ASN A 2 -16.14 14.60 5.46
N THR A 3 -15.99 13.42 6.06
CA THR A 3 -14.67 13.01 6.57
C THR A 3 -13.83 12.51 5.40
N LYS A 4 -13.18 13.43 4.65
CA LYS A 4 -12.13 13.12 3.65
C LYS A 4 -10.89 12.45 4.26
N ARG A 5 -10.87 12.18 5.57
CA ARG A 5 -9.78 11.53 6.27
C ARG A 5 -9.99 10.03 6.19
N ALA A 6 -9.30 9.39 5.26
CA ALA A 6 -9.03 7.97 5.32
C ALA A 6 -7.66 7.79 5.98
N GLN A 7 -7.54 6.80 6.86
CA GLN A 7 -6.30 6.47 7.54
C GLN A 7 -6.08 4.96 7.43
N ALA A 8 -4.82 4.57 7.37
CA ALA A 8 -4.39 3.19 7.43
C ALA A 8 -3.13 3.14 8.29
N ASP A 9 -2.83 1.95 8.80
CA ASP A 9 -1.56 1.72 9.49
C ASP A 9 -0.40 1.86 8.49
N GLN A 10 0.71 2.40 8.97
CA GLN A 10 1.94 2.59 8.21
C GLN A 10 3.10 1.95 8.97
N VAL A 11 3.88 1.14 8.27
CA VAL A 11 5.18 0.65 8.75
C VAL A 11 6.26 1.61 8.27
N VAL A 12 7.13 2.06 9.17
CA VAL A 12 8.30 2.89 8.83
C VAL A 12 9.56 2.08 9.15
N ALA A 13 10.45 1.92 8.18
CA ALA A 13 11.68 1.13 8.32
C ALA A 13 12.84 1.76 7.55
N ASN A 14 14.09 1.49 7.98
CA ASN A 14 15.31 1.90 7.30
C ASN A 14 15.91 0.70 6.56
N GLY A 15 15.36 0.40 5.38
CA GLY A 15 15.66 -0.79 4.60
C GLY A 15 14.60 -1.87 4.79
N VAL A 16 14.15 -2.47 3.67
CA VAL A 16 13.07 -3.45 3.67
C VAL A 16 13.44 -4.59 2.71
N THR A 17 13.38 -5.82 3.22
CA THR A 17 13.48 -7.05 2.43
C THR A 17 12.21 -7.87 2.65
N ILE A 18 11.53 -8.21 1.57
CA ILE A 18 10.36 -9.08 1.56
C ILE A 18 10.80 -10.43 1.01
N ASN A 19 10.85 -11.42 1.90
CA ASN A 19 11.25 -12.78 1.53
C ASN A 19 10.18 -13.45 0.66
N GLY A 20 10.64 -14.33 -0.24
CA GLY A 20 9.75 -15.12 -1.09
C GLY A 20 8.70 -15.89 -0.28
N GLY A 21 7.43 -15.74 -0.66
CA GLY A 21 6.29 -16.38 0.02
C GLY A 21 5.63 -15.53 1.11
N ALA A 22 6.21 -14.38 1.49
CA ALA A 22 5.54 -13.45 2.40
C ALA A 22 4.21 -12.97 1.80
N GLN A 23 3.18 -12.87 2.64
CA GLN A 23 1.84 -12.43 2.24
C GLN A 23 1.52 -11.06 2.85
N PHE A 24 0.87 -10.22 2.06
CA PHE A 24 0.31 -8.95 2.51
C PHE A 24 -1.17 -9.12 2.84
N ASN A 25 -1.59 -8.68 4.02
CA ASN A 25 -3.00 -8.68 4.40
C ASN A 25 -3.43 -7.26 4.77
N PHE A 26 -4.45 -6.75 4.08
CA PHE A 26 -4.97 -5.41 4.29
C PHE A 26 -6.47 -5.48 4.57
N THR A 27 -6.87 -5.00 5.74
CA THR A 27 -8.26 -5.09 6.20
C THR A 27 -8.88 -3.71 6.22
N ALA A 28 -10.00 -3.55 5.50
CA ALA A 28 -10.74 -2.28 5.49
C ALA A 28 -11.55 -2.11 6.78
N VAL A 29 -11.20 -1.11 7.59
CA VAL A 29 -11.96 -0.71 8.78
C VAL A 29 -13.01 0.34 8.39
N ALA A 30 -14.25 0.20 8.87
CA ALA A 30 -15.43 1.01 8.50
C ALA A 30 -15.96 0.86 7.05
N ASN A 31 -15.19 0.25 6.13
CA ASN A 31 -15.62 -0.17 4.80
C ASN A 31 -16.38 0.92 3.98
N LYS A 32 -15.94 2.17 4.06
CA LYS A 32 -16.49 3.27 3.26
C LYS A 32 -15.87 3.28 1.85
N ARG A 33 -16.62 3.77 0.86
CA ARG A 33 -16.07 4.04 -0.48
C ARG A 33 -15.20 5.29 -0.42
N LEU A 34 -13.95 5.14 -0.84
CA LEU A 34 -12.94 6.18 -0.89
C LEU A 34 -12.96 6.88 -2.26
N THR A 35 -12.40 8.08 -2.29
CA THR A 35 -12.21 8.81 -3.56
C THR A 35 -11.08 8.17 -4.34
N ALA A 36 -11.27 7.92 -5.64
CA ALA A 36 -10.20 7.48 -6.53
C ALA A 36 -9.01 8.46 -6.47
N GLY A 37 -7.80 7.92 -6.47
CA GLY A 37 -6.57 8.68 -6.25
C GLY A 37 -6.20 8.90 -4.78
N THR A 38 -6.99 8.39 -3.81
CA THR A 38 -6.53 8.32 -2.41
C THR A 38 -5.34 7.37 -2.33
N VAL A 39 -4.22 7.82 -1.77
CA VAL A 39 -2.99 7.02 -1.62
C VAL A 39 -2.76 6.70 -0.15
N PHE A 40 -2.42 5.44 0.13
CA PHE A 40 -1.92 4.99 1.43
C PHE A 40 -0.49 4.50 1.28
N THR A 41 0.42 4.94 2.13
CA THR A 41 1.77 4.37 2.24
C THR A 41 1.74 3.27 3.28
N ALA A 42 1.71 2.01 2.84
CA ALA A 42 1.69 0.86 3.74
C ALA A 42 3.08 0.61 4.37
N ILE A 43 4.14 0.82 3.59
CA ILE A 43 5.52 0.77 4.05
C ILE A 43 6.24 2.01 3.55
N SER A 44 6.80 2.79 4.48
CA SER A 44 7.76 3.85 4.17
C SER A 44 9.19 3.36 4.42
N ASN A 45 9.97 3.31 3.35
CA ASN A 45 11.35 2.82 3.36
C ASN A 45 12.33 3.99 3.35
N THR A 46 12.78 4.38 4.55
CA THR A 46 13.66 5.54 4.76
C THR A 46 15.13 5.32 4.34
N ALA A 47 15.50 4.12 3.89
CA ALA A 47 16.82 3.89 3.30
C ALA A 47 16.88 4.46 1.87
N ALA A 48 18.08 4.70 1.34
CA ALA A 48 18.24 5.09 -0.06
C ALA A 48 17.97 3.94 -1.05
N THR A 49 18.00 2.69 -0.57
CA THR A 49 17.82 1.49 -1.40
C THR A 49 16.34 1.15 -1.58
N SER A 50 15.97 0.60 -2.74
CA SER A 50 14.62 0.09 -3.00
C SER A 50 14.23 -1.06 -2.05
N ILE A 51 12.92 -1.27 -1.87
CA ILE A 51 12.41 -2.50 -1.24
C ILE A 51 12.91 -3.71 -2.05
N SER A 52 13.58 -4.63 -1.38
CA SER A 52 14.04 -5.87 -2.01
C SER A 52 12.94 -6.93 -1.95
N GLY A 53 12.52 -7.44 -3.11
CA GLY A 53 11.45 -8.45 -3.22
C GLY A 53 10.04 -7.86 -3.23
N THR A 54 9.05 -8.74 -3.32
CA THR A 54 7.62 -8.40 -3.33
C THR A 54 6.83 -9.42 -2.51
N PHE A 55 5.67 -9.03 -1.99
CA PHE A 55 4.76 -10.00 -1.40
C PHE A 55 4.19 -10.90 -2.49
N ALA A 56 4.07 -12.20 -2.21
CA ALA A 56 3.66 -13.21 -3.18
C ALA A 56 2.25 -12.97 -3.74
N ASN A 57 1.36 -12.39 -2.93
CA ASN A 57 0.00 -12.03 -3.30
C ASN A 57 -0.18 -10.55 -3.66
N LEU A 58 0.92 -9.79 -3.77
CA LEU A 58 0.88 -8.37 -4.07
C LEU A 58 2.00 -7.94 -5.06
N PRO A 59 2.01 -8.43 -6.31
CA PRO A 59 2.99 -7.99 -7.30
C PRO A 59 2.91 -6.48 -7.58
N ASN A 60 4.02 -5.87 -8.03
CA ASN A 60 4.02 -4.47 -8.43
C ASN A 60 3.04 -4.22 -9.59
N GLY A 61 2.25 -3.14 -9.50
CA GLY A 61 1.24 -2.78 -10.49
C GLY A 61 -0.05 -3.61 -10.43
N SER A 62 -0.11 -4.66 -9.59
CA SER A 62 -1.32 -5.45 -9.42
C SER A 62 -2.41 -4.63 -8.71
N THR A 63 -3.64 -5.12 -8.78
CA THR A 63 -4.74 -4.59 -7.97
C THR A 63 -5.26 -5.64 -7.01
N PHE A 64 -5.75 -5.19 -5.87
CA PHE A 64 -6.51 -6.03 -4.95
C PHE A 64 -7.69 -5.25 -4.38
N THR A 65 -8.70 -5.97 -3.89
CA THR A 65 -9.89 -5.36 -3.29
C THR A 65 -9.84 -5.54 -1.78
N ALA A 66 -10.08 -4.46 -1.04
CA ALA A 66 -10.36 -4.52 0.38
C ALA A 66 -11.62 -3.71 0.69
N GLY A 67 -12.66 -4.41 1.12
CA GLY A 67 -13.98 -3.81 1.32
C GLY A 67 -14.59 -3.32 0.00
N ARG A 68 -14.98 -2.05 -0.06
CA ARG A 68 -15.60 -1.40 -1.23
C ARG A 68 -14.61 -0.70 -2.17
N ASN A 69 -13.31 -0.90 -1.97
CA ASN A 69 -12.26 -0.17 -2.69
C ASN A 69 -11.29 -1.14 -3.35
N SER A 70 -10.94 -0.82 -4.59
CA SER A 70 -9.85 -1.45 -5.33
C SER A 70 -8.61 -0.59 -5.18
N PHE A 71 -7.47 -1.22 -4.92
CA PHE A 71 -6.20 -0.55 -4.72
C PHE A 71 -5.20 -1.05 -5.76
N GLN A 72 -4.52 -0.13 -6.44
CA GLN A 72 -3.34 -0.43 -7.24
C GLN A 72 -2.08 -0.32 -6.39
N VAL A 73 -1.18 -1.28 -6.56
CA VAL A 73 0.04 -1.43 -5.79
C VAL A 73 1.22 -0.79 -6.51
N SER A 74 2.05 -0.05 -5.80
CA SER A 74 3.36 0.43 -6.28
C SER A 74 4.43 0.22 -5.22
N TYR A 75 5.57 -0.36 -5.60
CA TYR A 75 6.78 -0.48 -4.75
C TYR A 75 7.79 0.65 -4.99
N SER A 76 7.41 1.61 -5.83
CA SER A 76 8.19 2.78 -6.19
C SER A 76 7.42 4.07 -5.88
N GLY A 77 6.50 4.01 -4.92
CA GLY A 77 5.72 5.16 -4.49
C GLY A 77 6.49 6.05 -3.53
N GLY A 78 5.85 7.09 -3.01
CA GLY A 78 6.46 8.00 -2.04
C GLY A 78 7.63 8.77 -2.65
N ASP A 79 8.81 8.58 -2.09
CA ASP A 79 10.10 9.09 -2.56
C ASP A 79 10.81 8.16 -3.57
N GLY A 80 10.17 7.05 -3.96
CA GLY A 80 10.63 6.17 -5.04
C GLY A 80 10.95 4.74 -4.59
N ASN A 81 10.81 4.43 -3.31
CA ASN A 81 11.03 3.10 -2.74
C ASN A 81 10.00 2.70 -1.68
N ASP A 82 8.86 3.38 -1.61
CA ASP A 82 7.77 3.03 -0.70
C ASP A 82 6.79 2.02 -1.32
N LEU A 83 6.15 1.23 -0.45
CA LEU A 83 4.96 0.46 -0.83
C LEU A 83 3.70 1.32 -0.65
N THR A 84 3.15 1.78 -1.77
CA THR A 84 1.92 2.58 -1.78
C THR A 84 0.75 1.85 -2.42
N LEU A 85 -0.44 2.20 -1.95
CA LEU A 85 -1.73 1.65 -2.36
C LEU A 85 -2.64 2.78 -2.81
N THR A 86 -2.93 2.85 -4.11
CA THR A 86 -3.74 3.93 -4.69
C THR A 86 -5.13 3.42 -5.00
N VAL A 87 -6.17 4.09 -4.49
CA VAL A 87 -7.56 3.76 -4.82
C VAL A 87 -7.79 4.01 -6.31
N VAL A 88 -8.23 2.98 -7.03
CA VAL A 88 -8.61 3.05 -8.45
C VAL A 88 -10.14 3.00 -8.61
N PRO A 89 -10.67 3.52 -9.74
CA PRO A 89 -12.11 3.52 -10.02
C PRO A 89 -12.79 2.15 -9.95
#